data_AF-A0A1G7JE81-F1
#
_entry.id   AF-A0A1G7JE81-F1
#
_cell.length_a   1.000
_cell.length_b   1.000
_cell.length_c   1.000
_cell.angle_alpha   90.00
_cell.angle_beta   90.00
_cell.angle_gamma   90.00
#
_symmetry.space_group_name_H-M   'P 1'
#
loop_
_entity.id
_entity.type
_entity.pdbx_description
1 polymer ?
#
loop_
_entity_poly.entity_id
_entity_poly.type
_entity_poly.pdbx_seq_one_letter_code
_entity_poly.pdbx_strand_id
1 'polypeptide(L)' 'MTYQEALDHFHSGRAIADALGLTPGRVSQCKTAGGFSYQQQCVLEKASDGAVKARHEDVPAQQSSVA' A
#
# COMPACT_ATOMS: atom_id res chain seq x y z
N MET A 1 3.01 4.02 5.80
CA MET A 1 3.96 4.05 4.66
C MET A 1 3.26 4.64 3.46
N THR A 2 4.01 5.39 2.66
CA THR A 2 3.61 5.88 1.33
C THR A 2 3.72 4.79 0.27
N TYR A 3 3.15 5.03 -0.92
CA TYR A 3 3.35 4.15 -2.07
C TYR A 3 4.83 4.03 -2.46
N GLN A 4 5.59 5.12 -2.37
CA GLN A 4 6.99 5.14 -2.75
C GLN A 4 7.84 4.30 -1.79
N GLU A 5 7.64 4.40 -0.48
CA GLU A 5 8.36 3.56 0.50
C GLU A 5 8.10 2.06 0.27
N ALA A 6 6.86 1.68 -0.06
CA ALA A 6 6.56 0.31 -0.44
C ALA A 6 7.25 -0.08 -1.76
N LEU A 7 7.27 0.82 -2.75
CA LEU A 7 7.96 0.55 -4.03
C LEU A 7 9.47 0.39 -3.86
N ASP A 8 10.08 1.19 -2.99
CA ASP A 8 11.51 1.11 -2.72
C ASP A 8 11.89 -0.21 -2.04
N HIS A 9 11.05 -0.72 -1.13
CA HIS A 9 11.26 -2.00 -0.45
C HIS A 9 10.93 -3.22 -1.33
N PHE A 10 9.76 -3.24 -1.96
CA PHE A 10 9.30 -4.38 -2.76
C PHE A 10 9.82 -4.35 -4.21
N HIS A 11 10.51 -3.27 -4.60
CA HIS A 11 11.14 -3.01 -5.92
C HIS A 11 10.19 -2.95 -7.13
N SER A 12 8.95 -3.42 -7.01
CA SER A 12 7.98 -3.38 -8.11
C SER A 12 6.53 -3.36 -7.61
N GLY A 13 5.64 -2.75 -8.40
CA GLY A 13 4.21 -2.82 -8.17
C GLY A 13 3.64 -4.25 -8.26
N ARG A 14 4.33 -5.16 -8.96
CA ARG A 14 3.95 -6.57 -9.02
C ARG A 14 4.22 -7.27 -7.68
N ALA A 15 5.39 -7.07 -7.08
CA ALA A 15 5.70 -7.62 -5.77
C ALA A 15 4.76 -7.07 -4.67
N ILE A 16 4.40 -5.78 -4.74
CA ILE A 16 3.37 -5.20 -3.88
C ILE A 16 2.02 -5.89 -4.08
N ALA A 17 1.64 -6.16 -5.34
CA ALA A 17 0.39 -6.85 -5.67
C ALA A 17 0.36 -8.27 -5.10
N ASP A 18 1.45 -9.03 -5.26
CA ASP A 18 1.58 -10.38 -4.71
C ASP A 18 1.55 -10.36 -3.16
N ALA A 19 2.22 -9.40 -2.51
CA ALA A 19 2.19 -9.25 -1.04
C ALA A 19 0.79 -8.91 -0.49
N LEU A 20 0.00 -8.12 -1.25
CA LEU A 20 -1.37 -7.76 -0.88
C LEU A 20 -2.43 -8.79 -1.31
N GLY A 21 -2.06 -9.80 -2.09
CA GLY A 21 -3.02 -10.71 -2.73
C GLY A 21 -3.95 -9.98 -3.72
N LEU A 22 -3.46 -8.93 -4.37
CA LEU A 22 -4.20 -8.09 -5.30
C LEU A 22 -3.70 -8.24 -6.74
N THR A 23 -4.43 -7.66 -7.69
CA THR A 23 -3.97 -7.53 -9.07
C THR A 23 -3.07 -6.29 -9.23
N PRO A 24 -2.14 -6.27 -10.19
CA PRO A 24 -1.33 -5.09 -10.50
C PRO A 24 -2.18 -3.84 -10.79
N GLY A 25 -3.32 -3.99 -11.47
CA GLY A 25 -4.25 -2.89 -11.74
C GLY A 25 -4.84 -2.28 -10.48
N ARG A 26 -5.10 -3.08 -9.44
CA ARG A 26 -5.59 -2.56 -8.15
C ARG A 26 -4.48 -1.79 -7.41
N VAL A 27 -3.22 -2.23 -7.53
CA VAL A 27 -2.06 -1.48 -6.99
C VAL A 27 -1.88 -0.16 -7.74
N SER A 28 -2.05 -0.12 -9.06
CA SER A 28 -2.05 1.14 -9.82
C SER A 28 -3.16 2.09 -9.36
N GLN A 29 -4.36 1.58 -9.05
CA GLN A 29 -5.43 2.41 -8.48
C GLN A 29 -5.05 2.95 -7.09
N CYS A 30 -4.39 2.16 -6.24
CA CYS A 30 -3.88 2.64 -4.95
C CYS A 30 -2.89 3.79 -5.15
N LYS A 31 -1.96 3.66 -6.12
CA LYS A 31 -1.05 4.74 -6.49
C LYS A 31 -1.80 6.01 -6.89
N THR A 32 -2.80 5.90 -7.76
CA THR A 32 -3.62 7.04 -8.21
C THR A 32 -4.46 7.64 -7.07
N ALA A 33 -4.95 6.81 -6.16
CA ALA A 33 -5.70 7.23 -4.98
C ALA A 33 -4.83 7.91 -3.91
N GLY A 34 -3.49 7.95 -4.10
CA GLY A 34 -2.55 8.62 -3.21
C GLY A 34 -1.86 7.71 -2.20
N GLY A 35 -2.07 6.39 -2.26
CA GLY A 35 -1.46 5.45 -1.32
C GLY A 35 -2.33 4.23 -1.01
N PHE A 36 -2.05 3.63 0.13
CA PHE A 36 -2.71 2.41 0.58
C PHE A 36 -3.63 2.71 1.77
N SER A 37 -4.75 1.99 1.86
CA SER A 37 -5.58 2.01 3.06
C SER A 37 -4.78 1.48 4.25
N TYR A 38 -5.18 1.83 5.47
CA TYR A 38 -4.44 1.39 6.67
C TYR A 38 -4.31 -0.14 6.75
N GLN A 39 -5.38 -0.87 6.39
CA GLN A 39 -5.34 -2.34 6.35
C GLN A 39 -4.30 -2.88 5.37
N GLN A 40 -4.21 -2.30 4.17
CA GLN A 40 -3.20 -2.66 3.19
C GLN A 40 -1.78 -2.34 3.69
N GLN A 41 -1.60 -1.21 4.37
CA GLN A 41 -0.32 -0.87 5.00
C GLN A 41 0.09 -1.90 6.06
N CYS A 42 -0.84 -2.37 6.90
CA CYS A 42 -0.53 -3.41 7.90
C CYS A 42 -0.09 -4.73 7.26
N VAL A 43 -0.71 -5.11 6.14
CA VAL A 43 -0.32 -6.33 5.39
C VAL A 43 1.09 -6.17 4.82
N LEU A 44 1.40 -5.02 4.22
CA LEU A 44 2.73 -4.74 3.69
C LEU A 44 3.79 -4.68 4.81
N GLU A 45 3.46 -4.07 5.96
CA GLU A 45 4.35 -4.05 7.12
C GLU A 45 4.70 -5.48 7.55
N LYS A 46 3.69 -6.35 7.68
CA LYS A 46 3.91 -7.75 8.03
C LYS A 46 4.72 -8.50 6.97
N ALA A 47 4.42 -8.28 5.68
CA ALA A 47 5.12 -8.93 4.57
C ALA A 47 6.59 -8.48 4.43
N SER A 48 6.92 -7.32 4.98
CA SER A 48 8.27 -6.73 4.97
C SER A 48 9.08 -7.03 6.25
N ASP A 49 8.56 -7.87 7.16
CA ASP A 49 9.12 -8.07 8.50
C ASP A 49 9.35 -6.74 9.26
N GLY A 50 8.47 -5.76 9.03
CA GLY A 50 8.54 -4.44 9.64
C GLY A 50 9.51 -3.44 8.99
N ALA A 51 10.10 -3.76 7.83
CA ALA A 51 10.97 -2.82 7.11
C ALA A 51 10.22 -1.58 6.60
N VAL A 52 8.93 -1.73 6.27
CA VAL A 52 8.00 -0.61 6.06
C VAL A 52 6.97 -0.56 7.18
N LYS A 53 6.58 0.65 7.60
CA LYS A 53 5.67 0.86 8.75
C LYS A 53 4.33 1.42 8.35
N ALA A 54 3.25 0.82 8.85
CA ALA A 54 1.91 1.35 8.67
C ALA A 54 1.74 2.65 9.47
N ARG A 55 1.24 3.71 8.83
CA ARG A 55 1.01 5.02 9.47
C ARG A 55 -0.35 5.55 9.05
N HIS A 56 -1.17 5.93 10.02
CA HIS A 56 -2.51 6.49 9.76
C HIS A 56 -2.46 7.79 8.95
N GLU A 57 -1.41 8.59 9.12
CA GLU A 57 -1.18 9.84 8.37
C GLU A 57 -0.94 9.66 6.88
N ASP A 58 -0.51 8.47 6.43
CA ASP A 58 -0.33 8.17 4.99
C ASP A 58 -1.59 7.60 4.34
N VAL A 59 -2.67 7.40 5.11
CA VAL A 59 -3.93 6.91 4.54
C VAL A 59 -4.50 8.02 3.66
N PRO A 60 -4.76 7.75 2.37
CA PRO A 60 -5.25 8.79 1.48
C PRO A 60 -6.64 9.26 1.87
N ALA A 61 -6.83 10.60 1.95
CA ALA A 61 -8.10 11.20 2.33
C ALA A 61 -9.27 10.81 1.40
N GLN A 62 -9.00 10.49 0.14
CA GLN A 62 -10.01 10.05 -0.83
C GLN A 62 -10.55 8.63 -0.62
N GLN A 63 -9.91 7.80 0.22
CA GLN A 63 -10.45 6.50 0.61
C GLN A 63 -11.48 6.59 1.75
N SER A 64 -11.71 7.78 2.31
CA SER A 64 -12.66 8.04 3.40
C SER A 64 -14.11 8.27 2.94
N SER A 65 -14.43 8.01 1.66
CA SER A 65 -15.79 8.24 1.12
C SER A 65 -16.29 7.04 0.34
N VAL A 66 -16.79 6.03 1.05
CA VAL A 66 -17.86 5.14 0.59
C VAL A 66 -18.65 4.63 1.81
N ALA A 67 -19.71 5.37 2.14
CA ALA A 67 -20.94 4.85 2.73
C ALA A 67 -22.09 5.66 2.15
#